data_AF-A0A660Y232-F1
#
_entry.id   AF-A0A660Y232-F1
#
_cell.length_a   1.000
_cell.length_b   1.000
_cell.length_c   1.000
_cell.angle_alpha   90.00
_cell.angle_beta   90.00
_cell.angle_gamma   90.00
#
_symmetry.space_group_name_H-M   'P 1'
#
loop_
_entity.id
_entity.type
_entity.pdbx_description
1 polymer ?
#
loop_
_entity_poly.entity_id
_entity_poly.type
_entity_poly.pdbx_seq_one_letter_code
_entity_poly.pdbx_strand_id
1 'polypeptide(L)' 'ENNFFGTSVTVSGLITGRDIIDQFPKNSDYNCIFLPPNCINDNGLLLDDVTPDEIAEAIGVPVKVGFYDMEEMVNQFEE' A
#
# COMPACT_ATOMS: atom_id res chain seq x y z
N GLU A 1 8.81 4.77 -7.19
CA GLU A 1 8.77 6.19 -7.57
C GLU A 1 7.33 6.67 -7.64
N ASN A 2 7.06 7.95 -7.34
CA ASN A 2 5.73 8.53 -7.50
C ASN A 2 5.62 9.06 -8.93
N ASN A 3 5.07 8.26 -9.86
CA ASN A 3 4.95 8.70 -11.26
C ASN A 3 3.70 9.55 -11.46
N PHE A 4 2.69 9.40 -10.59
CA PHE A 4 1.44 10.15 -10.70
C PHE A 4 1.62 11.64 -10.39
N PHE A 5 2.21 11.98 -9.25
CA PHE A 5 2.47 13.37 -8.83
C PHE A 5 3.88 13.85 -9.19
N GLY A 6 4.77 12.95 -9.62
CA GLY A 6 6.13 13.24 -10.03
C GLY A 6 7.18 12.82 -8.99
N THR A 7 8.36 12.43 -9.48
CA THR A 7 9.39 11.75 -8.69
C THR A 7 10.00 12.60 -7.57
N SER A 8 9.83 13.94 -7.62
CA SER A 8 10.22 14.84 -6.53
C SER A 8 9.28 14.79 -5.32
N VAL A 9 8.10 14.18 -5.45
CA VAL A 9 7.13 14.00 -4.37
C VAL A 9 7.48 12.72 -3.61
N THR A 10 7.92 12.87 -2.35
CA THR A 10 8.52 11.78 -1.56
C THR A 10 7.71 11.35 -0.34
N VAL A 11 6.53 11.93 -0.12
CA VAL A 11 5.67 11.58 1.02
C VAL A 11 4.79 10.36 0.70
N SER A 12 4.66 9.43 1.66
CA SER A 12 3.94 8.17 1.46
C SER A 12 2.45 8.36 1.19
N GLY A 13 1.81 9.32 1.86
CA GLY A 13 0.37 9.59 1.71
C GLY A 13 -0.02 10.16 0.34
N LEU A 14 0.96 10.40 -0.55
CA LEU A 14 0.71 10.79 -1.95
C LEU A 14 1.05 9.68 -2.95
N ILE A 15 1.28 8.45 -2.48
CA ILE A 15 1.46 7.28 -3.36
C ILE A 15 0.09 6.79 -3.85
N THR A 16 0.00 6.44 -5.13
CA THR A 16 -1.22 5.92 -5.76
C THR A 16 -1.20 4.40 -5.88
N GLY A 17 -2.37 3.79 -6.04
CA GLY A 17 -2.49 2.34 -6.28
C GLY A 17 -1.82 1.92 -7.58
N ARG A 18 -1.97 2.72 -8.64
CA ARG A 18 -1.27 2.51 -9.92
C ARG A 18 0.25 2.47 -9.75
N ASP A 19 0.82 3.43 -9.01
CA ASP A 19 2.27 3.48 -8.78
C ASP A 19 2.76 2.21 -8.07
N ILE A 20 1.99 1.68 -7.13
CA ILE A 20 2.30 0.43 -6.41
C ILE A 20 2.26 -0.75 -7.38
N ILE A 21 1.16 -0.92 -8.13
CA ILE A 21 0.95 -2.05 -9.04
C ILE A 21 2.02 -2.10 -10.13
N ASP A 22 2.31 -0.97 -10.77
CA ASP A 22 3.21 -0.92 -11.93
C ASP A 22 4.68 -1.18 -11.56
N GLN A 23 5.04 -0.95 -10.30
CA GLN A 23 6.41 -1.03 -9.81
C GLN A 23 6.65 -2.22 -8.87
N PHE A 24 5.61 -3.00 -8.60
CA PHE A 24 5.74 -4.19 -7.78
C PHE A 24 6.70 -5.20 -8.45
N PRO A 25 7.72 -5.71 -7.74
CA PRO A 25 8.70 -6.60 -8.33
C PRO A 25 8.06 -7.93 -8.76
N LYS A 26 8.33 -8.35 -9.99
CA LYS A 26 7.91 -9.67 -10.50
C LYS A 26 8.72 -10.77 -9.80
N ASN A 27 8.06 -11.87 -9.44
CA ASN A 27 8.66 -13.04 -8.76
C ASN A 27 9.12 -12.79 -7.31
N SER A 28 8.44 -11.91 -6.58
CA SER A 28 8.67 -11.76 -5.15
C SER A 28 7.99 -12.86 -4.34
N ASP A 29 8.69 -13.43 -3.36
CA ASP A 29 8.15 -14.37 -2.37
C ASP A 29 7.73 -13.61 -1.09
N TYR A 30 6.79 -12.69 -1.25
CA TYR A 30 6.23 -11.92 -0.12
C TYR A 30 4.92 -12.56 0.35
N ASN A 31 4.77 -12.74 1.67
CA ASN A 31 3.52 -13.26 2.24
C ASN A 31 2.45 -12.18 2.42
N CYS A 32 2.87 -10.93 2.58
CA CYS A 32 1.98 -9.77 2.77
C CYS A 32 2.76 -8.47 2.52
N ILE A 33 2.04 -7.42 2.16
CA ILE A 33 2.52 -6.03 2.09
C ILE A 33 1.71 -5.19 3.06
N PHE A 34 2.38 -4.25 3.73
CA PHE A 34 1.74 -3.24 4.57
C PHE A 34 1.86 -1.87 3.91
N LEU A 35 0.72 -1.24 3.66
CA LEU A 35 0.65 0.16 3.27
C LEU A 35 0.72 1.04 4.53
N PRO A 36 1.44 2.16 4.49
CA PRO A 36 1.32 3.19 5.51
C PRO A 36 -0.14 3.64 5.66
N PRO A 37 -0.64 3.86 6.89
CA PRO A 37 -2.03 4.25 7.13
C PRO A 37 -2.42 5.54 6.41
N ASN A 38 -1.48 6.47 6.19
CA ASN A 38 -1.75 7.72 5.47
C ASN A 38 -1.91 7.57 3.95
N CYS A 39 -1.72 6.38 3.38
CA CYS A 39 -2.04 6.15 1.96
C CYS A 39 -3.55 6.05 1.73
N ILE A 40 -4.33 5.80 2.78
CA ILE A 40 -5.76 5.50 2.71
C ILE A 40 -6.57 6.65 3.32
N ASN A 41 -7.60 7.08 2.61
CA ASN A 41 -8.55 8.06 3.11
C ASN A 41 -9.68 7.41 3.93
N ASP A 42 -10.58 8.24 4.49
CA ASP A 42 -11.71 7.76 5.32
C ASP A 42 -12.69 6.82 4.59
N ASN A 43 -12.63 6.78 3.25
CA ASN A 43 -13.45 5.89 2.41
C ASN A 43 -12.74 4.57 2.08
N GLY A 44 -11.53 4.33 2.57
CA GLY A 44 -10.75 3.12 2.26
C GLY A 44 -10.04 3.16 0.91
N LEU A 45 -9.86 4.34 0.32
CA LEU A 45 -9.29 4.51 -1.02
C LEU A 45 -7.92 5.20 -0.98
N LEU A 46 -7.06 4.84 -1.92
CA LEU A 46 -5.89 5.63 -2.32
C LEU A 46 -6.34 6.84 -3.18
N LEU A 47 -5.40 7.75 -3.48
CA LEU A 47 -5.69 9.01 -4.18
C LEU A 47 -6.18 8.86 -5.63
N ASP A 48 -6.01 7.69 -6.22
CA ASP A 48 -6.46 7.33 -7.56
C ASP A 48 -7.74 6.46 -7.55
N ASP A 49 -8.51 6.51 -6.45
CA ASP A 49 -9.75 5.76 -6.24
C ASP A 49 -9.57 4.23 -6.23
N VAL A 50 -8.34 3.75 -6.00
CA VAL A 50 -8.00 2.33 -5.90
C VAL A 50 -8.06 1.87 -4.45
N THR A 51 -8.59 0.66 -4.22
CA THR A 51 -8.60 -0.01 -2.91
C THR A 51 -7.37 -0.89 -2.70
N PRO A 52 -6.97 -1.18 -1.44
CA PRO A 52 -5.95 -2.18 -1.15
C PRO A 52 -6.25 -3.58 -1.73
N ASP A 53 -7.53 -3.97 -1.76
CA ASP A 53 -7.96 -5.25 -2.30
C ASP A 53 -7.72 -5.35 -3.82
N GLU A 54 -8.00 -4.27 -4.57
CA GLU A 54 -7.69 -4.21 -6.01
C GLU A 54 -6.18 -4.28 -6.28
N ILE A 55 -5.36 -3.66 -5.42
CA ILE A 55 -3.90 -3.79 -5.50
C ILE A 55 -3.50 -5.25 -5.25
N ALA A 56 -4.04 -5.88 -4.21
CA ALA A 56 -3.75 -7.26 -3.85
C ALA A 56 -4.10 -8.23 -4.98
N GLU A 57 -5.26 -8.04 -5.62
CA GLU A 57 -5.67 -8.80 -6.80
C GLU A 57 -4.68 -8.62 -7.97
N ALA A 58 -4.26 -7.39 -8.24
CA ALA A 58 -3.37 -7.07 -9.35
C ALA A 58 -1.95 -7.65 -9.20
N ILE A 59 -1.43 -7.70 -7.97
CA ILE A 59 -0.05 -8.15 -7.71
C ILE A 59 0.05 -9.59 -7.19
N GLY A 60 -1.08 -10.20 -6.79
CA GLY A 60 -1.14 -11.58 -6.29
C GLY A 60 -0.57 -11.77 -4.88
N VAL A 61 -0.46 -10.69 -4.09
CA VAL A 61 0.05 -10.71 -2.71
C VAL A 61 -0.94 -9.95 -1.81
N PRO A 62 -1.28 -10.45 -0.61
CA PRO A 62 -2.13 -9.73 0.33
C PRO A 62 -1.60 -8.33 0.64
N VAL A 63 -2.47 -7.32 0.57
CA VAL A 63 -2.15 -5.94 0.93
C VAL A 63 -3.00 -5.55 2.13
N LYS A 64 -2.33 -5.09 3.19
CA LYS A 64 -2.97 -4.64 4.43
C LYS A 64 -2.60 -3.20 4.71
N VAL A 65 -3.47 -2.50 5.43
CA VAL A 65 -3.18 -1.15 5.93
C VAL A 65 -2.56 -1.29 7.32
N GLY A 66 -1.37 -0.73 7.51
CA GLY A 66 -0.67 -0.75 8.79
C GLY A 66 -1.19 0.31 9.77
N PHE A 67 -0.60 0.31 10.96
CA PHE A 67 -0.87 1.29 12.01
C PHE A 67 0.39 2.10 12.30
N TYR A 68 0.23 3.29 12.89
CA TYR A 68 1.39 4.07 13.35
C TYR A 68 2.02 3.46 14.59
N ASP A 69 1.22 2.80 15.43
CA ASP A 69 1.72 2.03 16.55
C ASP A 69 2.18 0.66 16.04
N MET A 70 3.49 0.44 16.09
CA MET A 70 4.09 -0.80 15.61
C MET A 70 3.82 -1.97 16.56
N GLU A 71 3.67 -1.74 17.85
CA GLU A 71 3.33 -2.79 18.82
C GLU A 71 1.92 -3.32 18.54
N GLU A 72 0.95 -2.42 18.34
CA GLU A 72 -0.41 -2.78 17.94
C GLU A 72 -0.41 -3.56 16.61
N MET A 73 0.35 -3.08 15.62
CA MET A 73 0.45 -3.73 14.32
C MET A 73 0.99 -5.17 14.43
N VAL A 74 2.07 -5.39 15.18
CA VAL A 74 2.64 -6.74 15.34
C VAL A 74 1.64 -7.66 16.03
N ASN A 75 1.05 -7.22 17.14
CA ASN A 75 0.09 -8.04 17.91
C ASN A 75 -1.13 -8.44 17.07
N GLN A 76 -1.63 -7.55 16.20
CA GLN A 76 -2.79 -7.85 15.36
C GLN A 76 -2.50 -8.82 14.20
N PHE A 77 -1.24 -8.97 13.79
CA PHE A 77 -0.85 -9.77 12.63
C PHE A 77 0.04 -10.99 12.94
N GLU A 78 0.38 -11.23 14.21
CA GLU A 78 1.01 -12.47 14.68
C GLU A 78 0.00 -13.62 14.95
N GLU A 79 -1.30 -13.32 15.04
CA GLU A 79 -2.39 -14.32 15.15
C GLU A 79 -2.85 -14.87 13.79
#